data_AF-A0A960IP37-F1
#
_entry.id   AF-A0A960IP37-F1
#
_cell.length_a   1.000
_cell.length_b   1.000
_cell.length_c   1.000
_cell.angle_alpha   90.00
_cell.angle_beta   90.00
_cell.angle_gamma   90.00
#
_symmetry.space_group_name_H-M   'P 1'
#
loop_
_entity.id
_entity.type
_entity.pdbx_description
1 polymer ?
#
loop_
_entity_poly.entity_id
_entity_poly.type
_entity_poly.pdbx_seq_one_letter_code
_entity_poly.pdbx_strand_id
1 'polypeptide(L)'
;DEINRATPKTQSALLEAMSEGTVTVERRRYELPDPFLVLATQNPHEYLGTFPLPESQLDRFEMHLRLGYPPRGDERSLLLGGGVEAELARLPIVLEAEELRGLQRQVGSVRIVDKIADYVLALAERTRQGEEFQLGVSTRGALGLCRAAQAMALAEGRDFVVPDDIQRLAVPVLAHRVVLRRGSSGLEASRRAVEQLVAATPVPV
;
A
#
# COMPACT_ATOMS: atom_id res chain seq x y z
N ASP A 1 11.70 5.04 10.14
CA ASP A 1 10.59 5.59 10.94
C ASP A 1 10.40 7.06 10.59
N GLU A 2 9.20 7.60 10.76
CA GLU A 2 8.82 9.01 10.58
C GLU A 2 9.45 9.66 9.34
N ILE A 3 9.19 9.08 8.16
CA ILE A 3 9.81 9.53 6.89
C ILE A 3 9.56 11.02 6.62
N ASN A 4 8.46 11.58 7.14
CA ASN A 4 8.12 12.99 7.05
C ASN A 4 9.02 13.91 7.88
N ARG A 5 9.92 13.41 8.74
CA ARG A 5 10.93 14.23 9.44
C ARG A 5 12.25 14.34 8.68
N ALA A 6 12.47 13.45 7.71
CA ALA A 6 13.66 13.48 6.87
C ALA A 6 13.59 14.65 5.86
N THR A 7 14.76 15.20 5.50
CA THR A 7 14.81 16.25 4.48
C THR A 7 14.30 15.74 3.13
N PRO A 8 13.75 16.60 2.24
CA PRO A 8 13.26 16.18 0.92
C PRO A 8 14.30 15.44 0.07
N LYS A 9 15.59 15.77 0.25
CA LYS A 9 16.71 15.07 -0.40
C LYS A 9 16.85 13.63 0.09
N THR A 10 16.71 13.42 1.40
CA THR A 10 16.79 12.08 2.03
C THR A 10 15.58 11.23 1.65
N GLN A 11 14.38 11.83 1.63
CA GLN A 11 13.16 11.17 1.15
C GLN A 11 13.33 10.73 -0.30
N SER A 12 13.80 11.62 -1.17
CA SER A 12 14.05 11.30 -2.59
C SER A 12 15.04 10.15 -2.77
N ALA A 13 16.15 10.14 -2.03
CA ALA A 13 17.16 9.09 -2.10
C ALA A 13 16.61 7.70 -1.70
N LEU A 14 15.77 7.65 -0.65
CA LEU A 14 15.09 6.40 -0.26
C LEU A 14 14.14 5.90 -1.35
N LEU A 15 13.35 6.81 -1.94
CA LEU A 15 12.37 6.48 -2.97
C LEU A 15 13.02 6.06 -4.30
N GLU A 16 14.18 6.62 -4.61
CA GLU A 16 15.03 6.20 -5.73
C GLU A 16 15.54 4.77 -5.49
N ALA A 17 16.09 4.49 -4.31
CA ALA A 17 16.52 3.15 -3.91
C ALA A 17 15.38 2.11 -4.02
N MET A 18 14.17 2.48 -3.57
CA MET A 18 12.96 1.66 -3.71
C MET A 18 12.57 1.40 -5.17
N SER A 19 12.79 2.36 -6.06
CA SER A 19 12.36 2.26 -7.46
C SER A 19 13.38 1.50 -8.32
N GLU A 20 14.67 1.66 -8.03
CA GLU A 20 15.76 1.10 -8.84
C GLU A 20 16.30 -0.23 -8.32
N GLY A 21 16.04 -0.57 -7.05
CA GLY A 21 16.64 -1.75 -6.42
C GLY A 21 18.17 -1.64 -6.25
N THR A 22 18.74 -0.47 -6.52
CA THR A 22 20.18 -0.21 -6.45
C THR A 22 20.46 1.18 -5.90
N VAL A 23 21.63 1.36 -5.31
CA VAL A 23 22.11 2.67 -4.84
C VAL A 23 23.51 2.95 -5.36
N THR A 24 23.82 4.20 -5.68
CA THR A 24 25.15 4.61 -6.15
C THR A 24 25.85 5.47 -5.11
N VAL A 25 27.02 5.02 -4.64
CA VAL A 25 27.86 5.75 -3.67
C VAL A 25 29.26 5.84 -4.25
N GLU A 26 29.83 7.05 -4.34
CA GLU A 26 31.18 7.30 -4.86
C GLU A 26 31.47 6.63 -6.22
N ARG A 27 30.51 6.70 -7.15
CA ARG A 27 30.53 6.07 -8.49
C ARG A 27 30.50 4.53 -8.49
N ARG A 28 30.28 3.90 -7.35
CA ARG A 28 30.07 2.46 -7.25
C ARG A 28 28.59 2.16 -7.02
N ARG A 29 28.06 1.25 -7.85
CA ARG A 29 26.69 0.75 -7.72
C ARG A 29 26.64 -0.42 -6.75
N TYR A 30 25.64 -0.42 -5.87
CA TYR A 30 25.35 -1.48 -4.91
C TYR A 30 23.92 -1.96 -5.15
N GLU A 31 23.73 -3.27 -5.25
CA GLU A 31 22.41 -3.88 -5.33
C GLU A 31 21.81 -4.01 -3.93
N LEU A 32 20.51 -3.73 -3.82
CA LEU A 32 19.77 -3.98 -2.60
C LEU A 32 19.45 -5.48 -2.47
N PRO A 33 19.24 -5.98 -1.24
CA PRO A 33 18.83 -7.36 -1.03
C PRO A 33 17.56 -7.72 -1.81
N ASP A 34 17.43 -8.99 -2.22
CA ASP A 34 16.19 -9.50 -2.82
C ASP A 34 15.65 -10.65 -1.96
N PRO A 35 14.49 -10.49 -1.28
CA PRO A 35 13.54 -9.37 -1.38
C PRO A 35 13.95 -8.12 -0.57
N PHE A 36 13.53 -6.95 -1.05
CA PHE A 36 13.65 -5.66 -0.36
C PHE A 36 12.27 -5.09 -0.04
N LEU A 37 12.03 -4.72 1.23
CA LEU A 37 10.77 -4.13 1.68
C LEU A 37 11.07 -2.85 2.47
N VAL A 38 10.32 -1.78 2.17
CA VAL A 38 10.33 -0.55 2.96
C VAL A 38 8.98 -0.38 3.66
N LEU A 39 9.03 -0.35 4.98
CA LEU A 39 7.90 0.06 5.83
C LEU A 39 8.18 1.47 6.34
N ALA A 40 7.56 2.46 5.68
CA ALA A 40 7.67 3.86 6.08
C ALA A 40 6.46 4.26 6.93
N THR A 41 6.74 4.88 8.06
CA THR A 41 5.74 5.43 8.99
C THR A 41 5.75 6.94 8.93
N GLN A 42 4.63 7.57 9.24
CA GLN A 42 4.48 9.01 9.34
C GLN A 42 3.69 9.35 10.60
N ASN A 43 4.14 10.35 11.35
CA ASN A 43 3.35 10.92 12.43
C ASN A 43 2.47 12.05 11.87
N PRO A 44 1.12 11.92 11.90
CA PRO A 44 0.22 12.91 11.31
C PRO A 44 0.02 14.16 12.17
N HIS A 45 0.53 14.18 13.41
CA HIS A 45 0.20 15.22 14.40
C HIS A 45 1.34 16.22 14.70
N GLU A 46 2.55 16.03 14.16
CA GLU A 46 3.68 16.94 14.39
C GLU A 46 3.88 17.94 13.24
N TYR A 47 3.74 19.23 13.55
CA TYR A 47 3.77 20.33 12.57
C TYR A 47 5.10 21.07 12.47
N LEU A 48 6.00 20.94 13.45
CA LEU A 48 7.30 21.64 13.45
C LEU A 48 8.39 20.73 12.92
N GLY A 49 9.00 21.11 11.79
CA GLY A 49 10.13 20.40 11.21
C GLY A 49 9.78 19.15 10.40
N THR A 50 8.54 19.04 9.91
CA THR A 50 8.12 17.96 9.01
C THR A 50 8.01 18.42 7.55
N PHE A 51 8.39 17.54 6.64
CA PHE A 51 8.31 17.66 5.19
C PHE A 51 7.33 16.60 4.68
N PRO A 52 6.08 16.96 4.35
CA PRO A 52 5.11 16.00 3.82
C PRO A 52 5.61 15.46 2.48
N LEU A 53 5.35 14.17 2.23
CA LEU A 53 5.66 13.59 0.93
C LEU A 53 4.68 14.12 -0.11
N PRO A 54 5.16 14.67 -1.24
CA PRO A 54 4.31 14.98 -2.38
C PRO A 54 3.56 13.74 -2.88
N GLU A 55 2.42 13.94 -3.54
CA GLU A 55 1.58 12.86 -4.07
C GLU A 55 2.34 11.95 -5.04
N SER A 56 3.23 12.53 -5.86
CA SER A 56 4.10 11.79 -6.76
C SER A 56 5.09 10.86 -6.04
N GLN A 57 5.45 11.19 -4.79
CA GLN A 57 6.27 10.35 -3.93
C GLN A 57 5.43 9.28 -3.24
N LEU A 58 4.26 9.66 -2.69
CA LEU A 58 3.33 8.72 -2.06
C LEU A 58 2.87 7.62 -3.01
N ASP A 59 2.63 7.94 -4.28
CA ASP A 59 2.25 6.96 -5.30
C ASP A 59 3.26 5.79 -5.41
N ARG A 60 4.52 5.99 -4.95
CA ARG A 60 5.57 4.95 -4.93
C ARG A 60 5.39 3.88 -3.86
N PHE A 61 4.56 4.14 -2.87
CA PHE A 61 4.16 3.12 -1.92
C PHE A 61 3.00 2.32 -2.49
N GLU A 62 3.12 1.00 -2.43
CA GLU A 62 2.07 0.12 -2.92
C GLU A 62 0.79 0.30 -2.12
N MET A 63 0.93 0.34 -0.79
CA MET A 63 -0.17 0.52 0.15
C MET A 63 0.14 1.62 1.16
N HIS A 64 -0.91 2.31 1.59
CA HIS A 64 -0.92 3.15 2.77
C HIS A 64 -1.91 2.59 3.81
N LEU A 65 -1.40 2.22 4.97
CA LEU A 65 -2.18 1.64 6.05
C LEU A 65 -2.37 2.64 7.20
N ARG A 66 -3.50 2.53 7.90
CA ARG A 66 -3.76 3.27 9.13
C ARG A 66 -3.70 2.30 10.30
N LEU A 67 -2.73 2.47 11.17
CA LEU A 67 -2.66 1.74 12.42
C LEU A 67 -3.52 2.46 13.46
N GLY A 68 -4.52 1.74 13.99
CA GLY A 68 -5.29 2.17 15.15
C GLY A 68 -4.81 1.47 16.41
N TYR A 69 -5.48 1.77 17.53
CA TYR A 69 -5.30 0.97 18.74
C TYR A 69 -5.90 -0.43 18.55
N PRO A 70 -5.30 -1.46 19.15
CA PRO A 70 -5.86 -2.80 19.11
C PRO A 70 -7.20 -2.85 19.85
N PRO A 71 -8.05 -3.86 19.56
CA PRO A 71 -9.22 -4.14 20.38
C PRO A 71 -8.86 -4.29 21.86
N ARG A 72 -9.76 -3.87 22.76
CA ARG A 72 -9.54 -3.89 24.22
C ARG A 72 -9.07 -5.25 24.77
N GLY A 73 -9.57 -6.36 24.20
CA GLY A 73 -9.18 -7.71 24.62
C GLY A 73 -7.71 -8.02 24.32
N ASP A 74 -7.26 -7.64 23.13
CA ASP A 74 -5.89 -7.83 22.68
C ASP A 74 -4.96 -6.90 23.46
N GLU A 75 -5.35 -5.64 23.65
CA GLU A 75 -4.61 -4.68 24.48
C GLU A 75 -4.43 -5.16 25.92
N ARG A 76 -5.51 -5.69 26.54
CA ARG A 76 -5.42 -6.28 27.88
C ARG A 76 -4.45 -7.47 27.92
N SER A 77 -4.46 -8.30 26.87
CA SER A 77 -3.57 -9.47 26.80
C SER A 77 -2.10 -9.04 26.69
N LEU A 78 -1.82 -7.99 25.91
CA LEU A 78 -0.49 -7.38 25.83
C LEU A 78 -0.01 -6.83 27.18
N LEU A 79 -0.88 -6.11 27.90
CA LEU A 79 -0.57 -5.54 29.21
C LEU A 79 -0.28 -6.62 30.27
N LEU A 80 -0.99 -7.75 30.22
CA LEU A 80 -0.78 -8.86 31.16
C LEU A 80 0.39 -9.77 30.75
N GLY A 81 0.65 -9.92 29.45
CA GLY A 81 1.72 -10.73 28.89
C GLY A 81 3.11 -10.08 28.96
N GLY A 82 3.18 -8.78 29.28
CA GLY A 82 4.43 -8.05 29.40
C GLY A 82 5.05 -7.65 28.06
N GLY A 83 4.22 -7.45 27.02
CA GLY A 83 4.65 -7.13 25.66
C GLY A 83 4.71 -8.34 24.72
N VAL A 84 5.31 -8.17 23.55
CA VAL A 84 5.40 -9.20 22.48
C VAL A 84 6.82 -9.65 22.19
N GLU A 85 7.82 -8.96 22.73
CA GLU A 85 9.24 -9.12 22.38
C GLU A 85 9.73 -10.54 22.65
N ALA A 86 9.36 -11.13 23.79
CA ALA A 86 9.73 -12.49 24.14
C ALA A 86 9.05 -13.54 23.25
N GLU A 87 7.84 -13.26 22.75
CA GLU A 87 7.14 -14.15 21.82
C GLU A 87 7.74 -14.06 20.42
N LEU A 88 8.02 -12.84 19.94
CA LEU A 88 8.68 -12.59 18.66
C LEU A 88 10.05 -13.28 18.59
N ALA A 89 10.82 -13.23 19.67
CA ALA A 89 12.13 -13.90 19.75
C ALA A 89 12.05 -15.44 19.67
N ARG A 90 10.86 -16.03 19.85
CA ARG A 90 10.63 -17.48 19.81
C ARG A 90 9.86 -17.93 18.56
N LEU A 91 9.47 -17.02 17.67
CA LEU A 91 8.76 -17.39 16.46
C LEU A 91 9.66 -18.27 15.57
N PRO A 92 9.19 -19.46 15.18
CA PRO A 92 9.93 -20.29 14.25
C PRO A 92 9.94 -19.62 12.87
N ILE A 93 11.05 -19.77 12.16
CA ILE A 93 11.11 -19.44 10.74
C ILE A 93 10.22 -20.44 10.01
N VAL A 94 9.21 -19.93 9.28
CA VAL A 94 8.26 -20.74 8.49
C VAL A 94 8.47 -20.61 6.99
N LEU A 95 9.33 -19.67 6.56
CA LEU A 95 9.57 -19.36 5.17
C LEU A 95 10.98 -18.78 5.00
N GLU A 96 11.75 -19.35 4.08
CA GLU A 96 13.06 -18.86 3.68
C GLU A 96 12.95 -17.83 2.53
N ALA A 97 14.01 -17.05 2.32
CA ALA A 97 14.02 -16.00 1.30
C ALA A 97 13.85 -16.52 -0.15
N GLU A 98 14.34 -17.71 -0.48
CA GLU A 98 14.11 -18.33 -1.80
C GLU A 98 12.65 -18.77 -1.98
N GLU A 99 12.02 -19.29 -0.92
CA GLU A 99 10.61 -19.68 -0.94
C GLU A 99 9.72 -18.44 -1.14
N LEU A 100 10.04 -17.34 -0.46
CA LEU A 100 9.36 -16.06 -0.66
C LEU A 100 9.47 -15.55 -2.10
N ARG A 101 10.66 -15.63 -2.71
CA ARG A 101 10.86 -15.27 -4.13
C ARG A 101 10.11 -16.20 -5.06
N GLY A 102 9.99 -17.49 -4.70
CA GLY A 102 9.10 -18.44 -5.35
C GLY A 102 7.64 -17.95 -5.37
N LEU A 103 7.11 -17.57 -4.22
CA LEU A 103 5.75 -17.05 -4.09
C LEU A 103 5.55 -15.74 -4.85
N GLN A 104 6.50 -14.79 -4.77
CA GLN A 104 6.43 -13.52 -5.50
C GLN A 104 6.37 -13.72 -7.03
N ARG A 105 7.08 -14.72 -7.56
CA ARG A 105 6.99 -15.11 -8.98
C ARG A 105 5.59 -15.65 -9.30
N GLN A 106 5.02 -16.47 -8.43
CA GLN A 106 3.68 -17.05 -8.62
C GLN A 106 2.55 -16.02 -8.60
N VAL A 107 2.68 -14.89 -7.90
CA VAL A 107 1.69 -13.81 -7.92
C VAL A 107 1.34 -13.40 -9.36
N GLY A 108 2.31 -13.38 -10.29
CA GLY A 108 2.06 -13.04 -11.70
C GLY A 108 1.23 -14.06 -12.48
N SER A 109 1.15 -15.30 -12.00
CA SER A 109 0.33 -16.34 -12.62
C SER A 109 -1.12 -16.37 -12.12
N VAL A 110 -1.45 -15.64 -11.05
CA VAL A 110 -2.82 -15.54 -10.55
C VAL A 110 -3.68 -14.82 -11.57
N ARG A 111 -4.74 -15.48 -12.02
CA ARG A 111 -5.56 -15.02 -13.14
C ARG A 111 -6.42 -13.82 -12.76
N ILE A 112 -6.35 -12.78 -13.58
CA ILE A 112 -7.32 -11.68 -13.62
C ILE A 112 -8.15 -11.88 -14.87
N VAL A 113 -9.47 -11.99 -14.71
CA VAL A 113 -10.41 -12.09 -15.84
C VAL A 113 -10.87 -10.70 -16.29
N ASP A 114 -11.33 -10.60 -17.53
CA ASP A 114 -11.75 -9.33 -18.13
C ASP A 114 -12.71 -8.54 -17.25
N LYS A 115 -13.72 -9.19 -16.67
CA LYS A 115 -14.68 -8.55 -15.75
C LYS A 115 -14.04 -7.88 -14.53
N ILE A 116 -12.94 -8.44 -14.01
CA ILE A 116 -12.20 -7.85 -12.89
C ILE A 116 -11.36 -6.67 -13.37
N ALA A 117 -10.72 -6.80 -14.54
CA ALA A 117 -9.98 -5.70 -15.15
C ALA A 117 -10.91 -4.52 -15.45
N ASP A 118 -12.10 -4.78 -16.01
CA ASP A 118 -13.13 -3.78 -16.28
C ASP A 118 -13.61 -3.11 -14.99
N TYR A 119 -13.78 -3.88 -13.89
CA TYR A 119 -14.14 -3.31 -12.60
C TYR A 119 -13.07 -2.36 -12.05
N VAL A 120 -11.78 -2.75 -12.12
CA VAL A 120 -10.66 -1.88 -11.72
C VAL A 120 -10.58 -0.63 -12.61
N LEU A 121 -10.78 -0.77 -13.92
CA LEU A 121 -10.83 0.36 -14.84
C LEU A 121 -11.99 1.30 -14.52
N ALA A 122 -13.18 0.77 -14.23
CA ALA A 122 -14.34 1.57 -13.85
C ALA A 122 -14.09 2.38 -12.58
N LEU A 123 -13.46 1.78 -11.56
CA LEU A 123 -13.02 2.50 -10.36
C LEU A 123 -12.05 3.64 -10.72
N ALA A 124 -11.01 3.35 -11.52
CA ALA A 124 -10.03 4.34 -11.91
C ALA A 124 -10.64 5.48 -12.74
N GLU A 125 -11.49 5.17 -13.72
CA GLU A 125 -12.17 6.15 -14.57
C GLU A 125 -13.05 7.10 -13.76
N ARG A 126 -13.81 6.58 -12.81
CA ARG A 126 -14.63 7.41 -11.91
C ARG A 126 -13.80 8.38 -11.08
N THR A 127 -12.58 8.01 -10.67
CA THR A 127 -11.66 8.96 -10.02
C THR A 127 -11.04 9.99 -10.97
N ARG A 128 -10.97 9.69 -12.28
CA ARG A 128 -10.37 10.59 -13.28
C ARG A 128 -11.38 11.58 -13.86
N GLN A 129 -12.63 11.15 -13.98
CA GLN A 129 -13.71 11.91 -14.63
C GLN A 129 -14.70 12.53 -13.63
N GLY A 130 -14.75 12.00 -12.40
CA GLY A 130 -15.67 12.49 -11.37
C GLY A 130 -15.32 13.89 -10.88
N GLU A 131 -16.35 14.69 -10.58
CA GLU A 131 -16.17 16.08 -10.12
C GLU A 131 -15.55 16.19 -8.71
N GLU A 132 -15.58 15.10 -7.94
CA GLU A 132 -15.08 14.99 -6.59
C GLU A 132 -13.54 15.01 -6.53
N PHE A 133 -12.87 14.47 -7.54
CA PHE A 133 -11.43 14.29 -7.57
C PHE A 133 -10.75 15.34 -8.45
N GLN A 134 -9.72 15.99 -7.91
CA GLN A 134 -8.79 16.82 -8.65
C GLN A 134 -7.70 16.00 -9.33
N LEU A 135 -7.23 14.94 -8.66
CA LEU A 135 -6.29 13.97 -9.19
C LEU A 135 -6.87 12.58 -9.00
N GLY A 136 -7.05 11.86 -10.11
CA GLY A 136 -7.52 10.48 -10.12
C GLY A 136 -6.37 9.46 -10.07
N VAL A 137 -6.75 8.20 -9.89
CA VAL A 137 -5.81 7.07 -9.84
C VAL A 137 -5.03 6.94 -11.14
N SER A 138 -3.70 6.88 -11.04
CA SER A 138 -2.80 6.65 -12.18
C SER A 138 -2.92 5.21 -12.73
N THR A 139 -2.40 4.96 -13.93
CA THR A 139 -2.28 3.57 -14.45
C THR A 139 -1.50 2.69 -13.48
N ARG A 140 -0.49 3.25 -12.81
CA ARG A 140 0.29 2.54 -11.80
C ARG A 140 -0.56 2.16 -10.59
N GLY A 141 -1.44 3.03 -10.12
CA GLY A 141 -2.37 2.69 -9.03
C GLY A 141 -3.33 1.57 -9.39
N ALA A 142 -3.85 1.56 -10.62
CA ALA A 142 -4.71 0.47 -11.11
C ALA A 142 -3.95 -0.86 -11.21
N LEU A 143 -2.73 -0.85 -11.78
CA LEU A 143 -1.87 -2.04 -11.84
C LEU A 143 -1.46 -2.54 -10.45
N GLY A 144 -1.18 -1.61 -9.53
CA GLY A 144 -0.86 -1.93 -8.14
C GLY A 144 -2.02 -2.64 -7.44
N LEU A 145 -3.25 -2.14 -7.61
CA LEU A 145 -4.45 -2.77 -7.06
C LEU A 145 -4.64 -4.19 -7.58
N CYS A 146 -4.46 -4.40 -8.88
CA CYS A 146 -4.47 -5.74 -9.48
C CYS A 146 -3.39 -6.65 -8.87
N ARG A 147 -2.15 -6.15 -8.74
CA ARG A 147 -1.03 -6.93 -8.23
C ARG A 147 -1.22 -7.30 -6.75
N ALA A 148 -1.72 -6.38 -5.95
CA ALA A 148 -2.07 -6.60 -4.55
C ALA A 148 -3.18 -7.65 -4.43
N ALA A 149 -4.21 -7.58 -5.29
CA ALA A 149 -5.30 -8.55 -5.29
C ALA A 149 -4.85 -9.95 -5.72
N GLN A 150 -3.96 -10.05 -6.71
CA GLN A 150 -3.31 -11.31 -7.06
C GLN A 150 -2.53 -11.90 -5.87
N ALA A 151 -1.77 -11.07 -5.15
CA ALA A 151 -1.02 -11.52 -3.98
C ALA A 151 -1.94 -11.99 -2.84
N MET A 152 -3.04 -11.29 -2.60
CA MET A 152 -4.06 -11.68 -1.62
C MET A 152 -4.74 -13.00 -2.00
N ALA A 153 -5.15 -13.14 -3.25
CA ALA A 153 -5.74 -14.39 -3.74
C ALA A 153 -4.79 -15.57 -3.56
N LEU A 154 -3.50 -15.41 -3.92
CA LEU A 154 -2.49 -16.44 -3.70
C LEU A 154 -2.31 -16.79 -2.22
N ALA A 155 -2.24 -15.77 -1.35
CA ALA A 155 -2.11 -15.96 0.10
C ALA A 155 -3.33 -16.67 0.71
N GLU A 156 -4.51 -16.52 0.12
CA GLU A 156 -5.73 -17.24 0.47
C GLU A 156 -5.89 -18.59 -0.26
N GLY A 157 -4.88 -19.03 -1.03
CA GLY A 157 -4.86 -20.33 -1.71
C GLY A 157 -5.66 -20.38 -3.01
N ARG A 158 -5.98 -19.22 -3.60
CA ARG A 158 -6.71 -19.10 -4.88
C ARG A 158 -5.76 -18.72 -6.02
N ASP A 159 -6.04 -19.22 -7.21
CA ASP A 159 -5.31 -18.94 -8.45
C ASP A 159 -6.04 -17.91 -9.35
N PHE A 160 -7.09 -17.27 -8.85
CA PHE A 160 -7.80 -16.19 -9.52
C PHE A 160 -8.27 -15.12 -8.53
N VAL A 161 -8.37 -13.89 -9.02
CA VAL A 161 -8.88 -12.73 -8.29
C VAL A 161 -10.41 -12.71 -8.32
N VAL A 162 -11.03 -12.40 -7.18
CA VAL A 162 -12.48 -12.14 -7.07
C VAL A 162 -12.73 -10.66 -6.79
N PRO A 163 -13.95 -10.14 -7.00
CA PRO A 163 -14.24 -8.72 -6.77
C PRO A 163 -13.96 -8.28 -5.32
N ASP A 164 -14.22 -9.14 -4.34
CA ASP A 164 -13.95 -8.87 -2.92
C ASP A 164 -12.48 -8.54 -2.64
N ASP A 165 -11.53 -9.13 -3.38
CA ASP A 165 -10.10 -8.80 -3.26
C ASP A 165 -9.84 -7.34 -3.64
N ILE A 166 -10.43 -6.92 -4.75
CA ILE A 166 -10.35 -5.54 -5.24
C ILE A 166 -10.96 -4.58 -4.21
N GLN A 167 -12.13 -4.91 -3.67
CA GLN A 167 -12.82 -4.06 -2.71
C GLN A 167 -12.04 -3.91 -1.40
N ARG A 168 -11.50 -5.02 -0.87
CA ARG A 168 -10.68 -5.03 0.34
C ARG A 168 -9.42 -4.17 0.19
N LEU A 169 -8.82 -4.17 -1.00
CA LEU A 169 -7.54 -3.51 -1.26
C LEU A 169 -7.66 -2.12 -1.88
N ALA A 170 -8.86 -1.72 -2.35
CA ALA A 170 -9.08 -0.42 -2.95
C ALA A 170 -8.66 0.73 -2.03
N VAL A 171 -9.06 0.72 -0.75
CA VAL A 171 -8.71 1.80 0.17
C VAL A 171 -7.21 1.81 0.51
N PRO A 172 -6.59 0.67 0.92
CA PRO A 172 -5.14 0.62 1.13
C PRO A 172 -4.29 1.05 -0.07
N VAL A 173 -4.72 0.76 -1.31
CA VAL A 173 -3.90 0.98 -2.51
C VAL A 173 -4.20 2.31 -3.19
N LEU A 174 -5.45 2.80 -3.18
CA LEU A 174 -5.87 3.96 -3.97
C LEU A 174 -5.97 5.25 -3.17
N ALA A 175 -6.24 5.19 -1.86
CA ALA A 175 -6.59 6.40 -1.09
C ALA A 175 -5.46 7.44 -1.04
N HIS A 176 -4.19 7.03 -1.06
CA HIS A 176 -3.03 7.93 -1.10
C HIS A 176 -2.66 8.38 -2.53
N ARG A 177 -3.38 7.89 -3.55
CA ARG A 177 -3.14 8.18 -4.98
C ARG A 177 -4.20 9.09 -5.60
N VAL A 178 -5.12 9.61 -4.80
CA VAL A 178 -6.18 10.52 -5.23
C VAL A 178 -6.12 11.84 -4.44
N VAL A 179 -6.58 12.92 -5.06
CA VAL A 179 -6.70 14.24 -4.42
C VAL A 179 -8.11 14.75 -4.64
N LEU A 180 -8.75 15.22 -3.57
CA LEU A 180 -10.11 15.76 -3.62
C LEU A 180 -10.14 17.23 -4.03
N ARG A 181 -11.19 17.64 -4.75
CA ARG A 181 -11.30 18.97 -5.37
C ARG A 181 -11.80 20.07 -4.42
N ARG A 182 -12.58 19.74 -3.38
CA ARG A 182 -13.20 20.72 -2.49
C ARG A 182 -13.25 20.26 -1.02
N GLY A 183 -12.96 21.20 -0.11
CA GLY A 183 -13.43 21.25 1.30
C GLY A 183 -12.88 20.20 2.27
N SER A 184 -12.47 19.03 1.79
CA SER A 184 -11.89 17.97 2.59
C SER A 184 -10.53 17.62 2.01
N SER A 185 -9.48 18.08 2.68
CA SER A 185 -8.10 17.76 2.32
C SER A 185 -7.55 16.70 3.26
N GLY A 186 -6.58 15.94 2.77
CA GLY A 186 -5.90 14.93 3.55
C GLY A 186 -6.40 13.52 3.31
N LEU A 187 -5.64 12.58 3.88
CA LEU A 187 -5.77 11.18 3.55
C LEU A 187 -7.08 10.57 4.05
N GLU A 188 -7.58 10.98 5.21
CA GLU A 188 -8.81 10.43 5.78
C GLU A 188 -10.05 10.77 4.95
N ALA A 189 -10.07 11.95 4.33
CA ALA A 189 -11.11 12.32 3.38
C ALA A 189 -11.00 11.47 2.11
N SER A 190 -9.78 11.29 1.60
CA SER A 190 -9.51 10.47 0.41
C SER A 190 -9.90 9.00 0.63
N ARG A 191 -9.65 8.45 1.83
CA ARG A 191 -10.09 7.10 2.22
C ARG A 191 -11.61 6.97 2.14
N ARG A 192 -12.34 7.90 2.77
CA ARG A 192 -13.82 7.92 2.74
C ARG A 192 -14.38 8.05 1.32
N ALA A 193 -13.77 8.89 0.49
CA ALA A 193 -14.16 9.04 -0.91
C ALA A 193 -13.95 7.73 -1.70
N VAL A 194 -12.83 7.03 -1.48
CA VAL A 194 -12.58 5.71 -2.10
C VAL A 194 -13.55 4.64 -1.58
N GLU A 195 -13.87 4.62 -0.28
CA GLU A 195 -14.88 3.72 0.28
C GLU A 195 -16.25 3.93 -0.39
N GLN A 196 -16.68 5.18 -0.53
CA GLN A 196 -17.94 5.53 -1.21
C GLN A 196 -17.91 5.19 -2.70
N LEU A 197 -16.78 5.43 -3.37
CA LEU A 197 -16.57 5.07 -4.77
C LEU A 197 -16.75 3.57 -4.99
N VAL A 198 -16.12 2.74 -4.15
CA VAL A 198 -16.20 1.28 -4.23
C VAL A 198 -17.63 0.82 -4.01
N ALA A 199 -18.31 1.35 -2.99
CA ALA A 199 -19.71 1.02 -2.69
C ALA A 199 -20.68 1.43 -3.80
N ALA A 200 -20.40 2.53 -4.51
CA ALA A 200 -21.24 3.05 -5.59
C ALA A 200 -20.92 2.44 -6.97
N THR A 201 -19.85 1.66 -7.09
CA THR A 201 -19.45 1.05 -8.37
C THR A 201 -20.01 -0.37 -8.45
N PRO A 202 -20.86 -0.68 -9.45
CA PRO A 202 -21.46 -2.01 -9.60
C PRO A 202 -20.40 -3.10 -9.65
N VAL A 203 -20.60 -4.13 -8.83
CA VAL A 203 -19.73 -5.31 -8.79
C VAL A 203 -20.04 -6.19 -10.00
N PRO A 204 -19.03 -6.68 -10.73
CA PRO A 204 -19.27 -7.61 -11.83
C PRO A 204 -19.90 -8.91 -11.30
N VAL A 205 -20.97 -9.37 -11.96
CA VAL A 205 -21.64 -10.66 -11.72
C VAL A 205 -21.02 -11.74 -12.57
#